data_AF-A0A6V7M0L0-F1
#
_entry.id   AF-A0A6V7M0L0-F1
#
_cell.length_a   1.000
_cell.length_b   1.000
_cell.length_c   1.000
_cell.angle_alpha   90.00
_cell.angle_beta   90.00
_cell.angle_gamma   90.00
#
_symmetry.space_group_name_H-M   'P 1'
#
loop_
_entity.id
_entity.type
_entity.pdbx_description
1 polymer ?
#
loop_
_entity_poly.entity_id
_entity_poly.type
_entity_poly.pdbx_seq_one_letter_code
_entity_poly.pdbx_strand_id
1 'polypeptide(L)' 'LEYDFNSNSLAVTVIRAEDLPALDMGGTSDPYVKVYLLPDKKKKFETKVHRKTLSPEFNETFTFK' A
#
# COMPACT_ATOMS: atom_id res chain seq x y z
N LEU A 1 11.59 -2.45 -2.32
CA LEU A 1 11.94 -1.27 -1.50
C LEU A 1 13.35 -0.89 -1.90
N GLU A 2 13.52 0.33 -2.39
CA GLU A 2 14.76 0.81 -2.98
C GLU A 2 15.08 2.16 -2.37
N TYR A 3 16.35 2.39 -2.01
CA TYR A 3 16.81 3.67 -1.47
C TYR A 3 17.80 4.30 -2.42
N ASP A 4 17.49 5.51 -2.87
CA ASP A 4 18.37 6.30 -3.71
C ASP A 4 19.18 7.27 -2.84
N PHE A 5 20.49 7.01 -2.77
CA PHE A 5 21.45 7.81 -2.04
C PHE A 5 21.74 9.18 -2.69
N ASN A 6 21.49 9.35 -3.99
CA ASN A 6 21.69 10.63 -4.68
C ASN A 6 20.55 11.60 -4.40
N SER A 7 19.32 11.11 -4.44
CA SER A 7 18.11 11.92 -4.18
C SER A 7 17.64 11.85 -2.73
N ASN A 8 18.35 11.09 -1.89
CA ASN A 8 18.05 10.83 -0.49
C ASN A 8 16.60 10.38 -0.29
N SER A 9 16.12 9.51 -1.18
CA SER A 9 14.71 9.12 -1.27
C SER A 9 14.51 7.61 -1.19
N LEU A 10 13.42 7.19 -0.54
CA LEU A 10 13.03 5.80 -0.32
C LEU A 10 11.81 5.47 -1.19
N ALA A 11 12.00 4.62 -2.19
CA ALA A 11 10.93 4.06 -3.01
C ALA A 11 10.36 2.77 -2.37
N VAL A 12 9.06 2.76 -2.15
CA VAL A 12 8.29 1.67 -1.56
C VAL A 12 7.24 1.23 -2.58
N THR A 13 7.39 0.03 -3.11
CA THR A 13 6.42 -0.58 -4.04
C THR A 13 5.50 -1.52 -3.28
N VAL A 14 4.20 -1.24 -3.32
CA VAL A 14 3.13 -2.13 -2.86
C VAL A 14 2.72 -2.99 -4.05
N ILE A 15 3.07 -4.28 -4.03
CA ILE A 15 2.85 -5.20 -5.16
C ILE A 15 1.43 -5.76 -5.10
N ARG A 16 1.17 -6.64 -4.13
CA ARG A 16 -0.12 -7.31 -3.94
C ARG A 16 -0.30 -7.71 -2.48
N ALA A 17 -1.54 -7.99 -2.10
CA ALA A 17 -1.85 -8.73 -0.90
C ALA A 17 -2.60 -10.01 -1.28
N GLU A 18 -2.49 -11.04 -0.44
CA GLU A 18 -3.16 -12.33 -0.60
C GLU A 18 -3.75 -12.73 0.76
N ASP A 19 -4.79 -13.56 0.73
CA ASP A 19 -5.46 -14.10 1.92
C ASP A 19 -5.97 -13.02 2.91
N LEU A 20 -6.48 -11.91 2.36
CA LEU A 20 -7.09 -10.89 3.21
C LEU A 20 -8.37 -11.43 3.87
N PRO A 21 -8.63 -11.07 5.14
CA PRO A 21 -9.86 -11.45 5.80
C PRO A 21 -11.06 -10.81 5.09
N ALA A 22 -12.08 -11.61 4.82
CA ALA A 22 -13.36 -11.13 4.33
C ALA A 22 -14.12 -10.44 5.47
N LEU A 23 -14.18 -9.12 5.42
CA LEU A 23 -14.86 -8.30 6.42
C LEU A 23 -16.27 -7.89 5.97
N ASP A 24 -16.58 -7.98 4.68
CA ASP A 24 -17.93 -7.68 4.18
C ASP A 24 -18.85 -8.90 4.26
N MET A 25 -20.15 -8.64 4.45
CA MET A 25 -21.22 -9.65 4.56
C MET A 25 -21.32 -10.60 3.34
N GLY A 26 -20.61 -10.33 2.24
CA GLY A 26 -20.56 -11.16 1.04
C GLY A 26 -19.34 -12.08 0.92
N GLY A 27 -18.49 -12.18 1.94
CA GLY A 27 -17.26 -13.01 1.86
C GLY A 27 -16.15 -12.36 1.03
N THR A 28 -16.25 -11.04 0.79
CA THR A 28 -15.26 -10.23 0.09
C THR A 28 -14.79 -9.07 0.97
N SER A 29 -13.80 -8.33 0.51
CA SER A 29 -13.37 -7.07 1.13
C SER A 29 -13.08 -6.04 0.04
N ASP A 30 -13.08 -4.77 0.43
CA ASP A 30 -12.61 -3.65 -0.39
C ASP A 30 -11.24 -3.14 0.11
N PRO A 31 -10.14 -3.88 -0.10
CA PRO A 31 -8.86 -3.56 0.50
C PRO A 31 -8.15 -2.36 -0.13
N TYR A 32 -7.42 -1.65 0.71
CA TYR A 32 -6.52 -0.56 0.35
C TYR A 32 -5.40 -0.45 1.39
N VAL A 33 -4.23 0.06 1.00
CA VAL A 33 -3.04 0.15 1.85
C VAL A 33 -2.70 1.61 2.10
N LYS A 34 -2.48 1.97 3.38
CA LYS A 34 -1.88 3.24 3.77
C LYS A 34 -0.43 3.04 4.15
N VAL A 35 0.47 3.78 3.53
CA VAL A 35 1.92 3.74 3.79
C VAL A 35 2.34 5.05 4.45
N TYR A 36 3.08 4.95 5.56
CA TYR A 36 3.64 6.07 6.31
C TYR A 36 5.03 5.71 6.82
N LEU A 37 5.92 6.71 6.95
CA LEU A 37 7.30 6.50 7.39
C LEU A 37 7.50 7.06 8.79
N LEU A 38 7.66 6.19 9.79
CA LEU A 38 7.89 6.64 11.18
C LEU A 38 9.31 7.21 11.35
N PRO A 39 9.49 8.25 12.20
CA PRO A 39 8.50 8.85 13.11
C PRO A 39 7.55 9.87 12.46
N ASP A 40 7.75 10.26 11.20
CA ASP A 40 6.96 11.28 10.53
C ASP A 40 5.63 10.74 9.97
N LYS A 41 4.56 10.90 10.74
CA LYS A 41 3.20 10.52 10.33
C LYS A 41 2.53 11.51 9.35
N LYS A 42 3.19 12.61 8.96
CA LYS A 42 2.57 13.62 8.07
C LYS A 42 2.48 13.14 6.62
N LYS A 43 3.52 12.48 6.11
CA LYS A 43 3.53 11.92 4.75
C LYS A 43 2.86 10.55 4.76
N LYS A 44 1.61 10.55 4.30
CA LYS A 44 0.80 9.34 4.07
C LYS A 44 0.56 9.18 2.59
N PHE A 45 0.76 7.97 2.11
CA PHE A 45 0.35 7.54 0.78
C PHE A 45 -0.72 6.48 0.92
N GLU A 46 -1.70 6.49 0.03
CA GLU A 46 -2.82 5.56 0.05
C GLU A 46 -2.92 4.95 -1.36
N THR A 47 -3.04 3.64 -1.44
CA THR A 47 -3.30 2.96 -2.72
C THR A 47 -4.75 3.18 -3.15
N LYS A 48 -5.05 2.83 -4.39
CA LYS A 48 -6.44 2.68 -4.84
C LYS A 48 -7.15 1.60 -4.03
N VAL A 49 -8.45 1.80 -3.85
CA VAL A 49 -9.34 0.81 -3.26
C VAL A 49 -9.69 -0.21 -4.33
N HIS A 50 -9.36 -1.47 -4.09
CA HIS A 50 -9.80 -2.57 -4.95
C HIS A 50 -11.09 -3.12 -4.38
N ARG A 51 -12.14 -3.24 -5.19
CA ARG A 51 -13.45 -3.69 -4.71
C ARG A 51 -13.63 -5.20 -4.83
N LYS A 52 -14.30 -5.80 -3.86
CA LYS A 52 -14.71 -7.21 -3.85
C LYS A 52 -13.56 -8.19 -4.14
N THR A 53 -12.41 -7.98 -3.52
CA THR A 53 -11.25 -8.86 -3.69
C THR A 53 -10.55 -9.13 -2.36
N LEU A 54 -10.14 -10.39 -2.15
CA LEU A 54 -9.29 -10.79 -1.03
C LEU A 54 -7.81 -10.86 -1.43
N SER A 55 -7.53 -10.71 -2.73
CA SER A 55 -6.18 -10.72 -3.30
C SER A 55 -5.98 -9.52 -4.22
N PRO A 56 -5.90 -8.29 -3.68
CA PRO A 56 -5.70 -7.10 -4.49
C PRO A 56 -4.27 -7.03 -5.03
N GLU A 57 -4.14 -6.70 -6.31
CA GLU A 57 -2.87 -6.33 -6.94
C GLU A 57 -2.80 -4.82 -7.08
N PHE A 58 -1.96 -4.18 -6.27
CA PHE A 58 -1.79 -2.72 -6.26
C PHE A 58 -0.79 -2.29 -7.33
N ASN A 59 0.41 -2.89 -7.35
CA ASN A 59 1.54 -2.50 -8.19
C ASN A 59 1.84 -0.98 -8.17
N GLU A 60 1.65 -0.35 -7.01
CA GLU A 60 1.84 1.10 -6.82
C GLU A 60 3.17 1.38 -6.13
N THR A 61 3.92 2.38 -6.62
CA THR A 61 5.20 2.80 -6.03
C THR A 61 5.09 4.19 -5.43
N PHE A 62 5.52 4.31 -4.17
CA PHE A 62 5.51 5.53 -3.40
C PHE A 62 6.93 5.95 -3.05
N THR A 63 7.28 7.20 -3.25
CA THR A 63 8.61 7.73 -2.94
C THR A 63 8.54 8.66 -1.73
N PHE A 64 9.25 8.31 -0.67
CA PHE A 64 9.47 9.15 0.50
C PHE A 64 10.77 9.93 0.32
N LYS A 65 10.70 11.25 0.54
CA LYS A 65 11.86 12.14 0.66
C LYS A 65 11.95 12.66 2.08
#